data_AF-A0A248YIA5-F1
#
_entry.id   AF-A0A248YIA5-F1
#
_cell.length_a   1.000
_cell.length_b   1.000
_cell.length_c   1.000
_cell.angle_alpha   90.00
_cell.angle_beta   90.00
_cell.angle_gamma   90.00
#
_symmetry.space_group_name_H-M   'P 1'
#
loop_
_entity.id
_entity.type
_entity.pdbx_description
1 polymer ?
#
loop_
_entity_poly.entity_id
_entity_poly.type
_entity_poly.pdbx_seq_one_letter_code
_entity_poly.pdbx_strand_id
1 'polypeptide(L)'
;MLVVLAVGMSVAVPVDAVPVGEGFPLSWMWSWLQIDRAWSAVGLLGLPVQAGGTAKNKDHHVPAAATDAGRGAGRAPGRPPGALAPAARPVREVRSGLAGNQPSDRSFDAKTSKRIATAASATSDVYRNRDGSYTRKVYDGPINYRANDGSWRPIDTALVRTGDRYRQRANGPTLSMATLAADPAIASLQVDADHAISYSLAGAASVAAEVDGGKATYHDVLPGTDLELTSMASGVKESLVLHSADVATSWLFPLDVRGLTPQAEADGSVSLLDETGNRLAYMPHGLMWDSKFDPQSGGFAESRGVTYELTSAETGPAIRVSIDQGWLRDPARTFPVTVDPSTTLADYMDTYVRSDNPADHGSEAELQVGTYNSGSSKAYSFLGFNDFGAAYAGARISAASLKIFDSWAYTCTPEPFSVNPITQYWSPSTLTTYPGPSFGASIGSVTANPGAACTNTKGDRSIGTWMTVPLATATLQDWALNKKPNYGLAVTASQSDSYQWKKFTSRNGPSPSLAPYLEITYSWGRRRRWTPSIRRPGTPCRA
;
A
#
# COMPACT_ATOMS: atom_id res chain seq x y z
N MET A 1 -12.74 -23.88 63.59
CA MET A 1 -14.18 -24.02 63.26
C MET A 1 -14.44 -23.30 61.94
N LEU A 2 -13.91 -23.83 60.84
CA LEU A 2 -13.94 -23.19 59.52
C LEU A 2 -13.80 -24.25 58.41
N VAL A 3 -14.49 -25.38 58.56
CA VAL A 3 -14.45 -26.52 57.62
C VAL A 3 -15.86 -27.03 57.23
N VAL A 4 -16.95 -26.35 57.65
CA VAL A 4 -18.33 -26.85 57.39
C VAL A 4 -19.20 -25.91 56.54
N LEU A 5 -18.64 -24.90 55.88
CA LEU A 5 -19.42 -23.98 55.03
C LEU A 5 -18.86 -23.87 53.61
N ALA A 6 -18.42 -25.00 53.05
CA ALA A 6 -17.90 -25.10 51.68
C ALA A 6 -18.62 -26.14 50.81
N VAL A 7 -19.80 -26.66 51.22
CA VAL A 7 -20.54 -27.70 50.47
C VAL A 7 -21.96 -27.26 50.05
N GLY A 8 -22.33 -25.99 50.24
CA GLY A 8 -23.72 -25.53 50.05
C GLY A 8 -24.08 -24.85 48.73
N MET A 9 -23.17 -24.62 47.79
CA MET A 9 -23.47 -23.84 46.57
C MET A 9 -22.77 -24.39 45.32
N SER A 10 -22.92 -25.69 45.09
CA SER A 10 -22.50 -26.36 43.84
C SER A 10 -23.65 -27.11 43.17
N VAL A 11 -24.88 -26.56 43.23
CA VAL A 11 -26.03 -27.08 42.48
C VAL A 11 -26.81 -25.92 41.88
N ALA A 12 -26.29 -25.35 40.79
CA ALA A 12 -27.02 -24.67 39.70
C ALA A 12 -26.05 -23.81 38.86
N VAL A 13 -25.16 -24.44 38.10
CA VAL A 13 -24.54 -23.79 36.93
C VAL A 13 -24.49 -24.82 35.80
N PRO A 14 -25.10 -24.56 34.64
CA PRO A 14 -25.08 -25.47 33.49
C PRO A 14 -23.67 -25.59 32.89
N VAL A 15 -23.36 -26.77 32.36
CA VAL A 15 -22.01 -27.24 32.02
C VAL A 15 -21.40 -26.58 30.77
N ASP A 16 -22.11 -25.65 30.12
CA ASP A 16 -21.69 -25.04 28.85
C ASP A 16 -21.28 -23.55 28.96
N ALA A 17 -21.06 -23.03 30.17
CA ALA A 17 -20.80 -21.60 30.40
C ALA A 17 -19.35 -21.26 30.82
N VAL A 18 -18.37 -22.16 30.64
CA VAL A 18 -16.96 -21.88 30.99
C VAL A 18 -16.00 -22.34 29.88
N PRO A 19 -15.38 -21.42 29.13
CA PRO A 19 -14.26 -21.73 28.24
C PRO A 19 -13.05 -22.22 29.04
N VAL A 20 -12.40 -23.28 28.57
CA VAL A 20 -11.22 -23.87 29.22
C VAL A 20 -10.04 -22.90 29.08
N GLY A 21 -9.58 -22.31 30.18
CA GLY A 21 -8.27 -21.63 30.21
C GLY A 21 -8.13 -20.39 31.10
N GLU A 22 -9.20 -19.75 31.59
CA GLU A 22 -9.08 -18.53 32.40
C GLU A 22 -9.96 -18.56 33.66
N GLY A 23 -9.38 -18.17 34.80
CA GLY A 23 -9.96 -18.28 36.14
C GLY A 23 -11.01 -17.21 36.50
N PHE A 24 -11.80 -17.52 37.52
CA PHE A 24 -12.89 -16.71 38.09
C PHE A 24 -12.45 -15.29 38.53
N PRO A 25 -13.07 -14.18 38.06
CA PRO A 25 -12.76 -12.84 38.55
C PRO A 25 -13.72 -12.39 39.67
N LEU A 26 -13.26 -12.44 40.93
CA LEU A 26 -13.93 -11.88 42.12
C LEU A 26 -13.46 -10.47 42.49
N SER A 27 -13.02 -9.67 41.52
CA SER A 27 -12.48 -8.31 41.77
C SER A 27 -13.51 -7.31 42.32
N TRP A 28 -14.82 -7.60 42.17
CA TRP A 28 -15.91 -6.74 42.63
C TRP A 28 -16.10 -6.73 44.17
N MET A 29 -15.63 -7.76 44.88
CA MET A 29 -15.78 -7.88 46.34
C MET A 29 -14.88 -6.92 47.16
N TRP A 30 -13.86 -6.31 46.55
CA TRP A 30 -12.96 -5.38 47.24
C TRP A 30 -13.43 -3.92 47.25
N SER A 31 -14.54 -3.62 46.56
CA SER A 31 -15.12 -2.26 46.52
C SER A 31 -15.91 -1.87 47.79
N TRP A 32 -16.20 -2.82 48.67
CA TRP A 32 -17.01 -2.61 49.88
C TRP A 32 -16.19 -2.28 51.14
N LEU A 33 -14.85 -2.27 51.07
CA LEU A 33 -13.97 -2.16 52.25
C LEU A 33 -13.10 -0.89 52.32
N GLN A 34 -13.38 0.15 51.52
CA GLN A 34 -12.71 1.46 51.68
C GLN A 34 -13.70 2.55 52.10
N ILE A 35 -13.98 2.59 53.40
CA ILE A 35 -14.58 3.73 54.09
C ILE A 35 -13.43 4.58 54.65
N ASP A 36 -13.15 5.71 54.01
CA ASP A 36 -12.24 6.72 54.55
C ASP A 36 -12.92 7.52 55.67
N ARG A 37 -12.21 7.60 56.79
CA ARG A 37 -12.60 8.28 58.03
C ARG A 37 -12.31 9.77 57.94
N ALA A 38 -13.33 10.62 57.86
CA ALA A 38 -13.17 12.05 58.15
C ALA A 38 -14.47 12.84 58.41
N TRP A 39 -15.44 12.35 59.21
CA TRP A 39 -16.55 13.23 59.67
C TRP A 39 -16.99 12.92 61.09
N SER A 40 -16.23 13.42 62.07
CA SER A 40 -16.71 13.66 63.42
C SER A 40 -16.01 14.90 63.99
N ALA A 41 -16.48 16.08 63.58
CA ALA A 41 -16.39 17.33 64.32
C ALA A 41 -17.23 18.41 63.61
N VAL A 42 -17.77 19.34 64.42
CA VAL A 42 -18.53 20.54 64.04
C VAL A 42 -20.05 20.36 63.91
N GLY A 43 -20.71 20.29 65.07
CA GLY A 43 -21.92 21.06 65.28
C GLY A 43 -21.56 22.52 65.63
N LEU A 44 -22.52 23.42 65.37
CA LEU A 44 -22.50 24.90 65.56
C LEU A 44 -21.96 25.71 64.38
N LEU A 45 -22.85 25.95 63.39
CA LEU A 45 -23.19 27.26 62.80
C LEU A 45 -24.29 27.01 61.74
N GLY A 46 -25.38 27.78 61.79
CA GLY A 46 -26.62 27.52 61.03
C GLY A 46 -26.42 27.38 59.52
N LEU A 47 -26.80 26.22 58.99
CA LEU A 47 -26.89 25.98 57.55
C LEU A 47 -28.27 26.46 57.04
N PRO A 48 -28.34 27.09 55.86
CA PRO A 48 -29.61 27.55 55.31
C PRO A 48 -30.51 26.36 54.97
N VAL A 49 -31.74 26.37 55.48
CA VAL A 49 -32.79 25.42 55.12
C VAL A 49 -33.35 25.82 53.77
N GLN A 50 -33.27 24.94 52.77
CA GLN A 50 -33.91 25.15 51.48
C GLN A 50 -35.42 24.96 51.62
N ALA A 51 -36.19 26.04 51.50
CA ALA A 51 -37.64 25.95 51.39
C ALA A 51 -38.03 25.46 49.98
N GLY A 52 -38.65 24.30 49.89
CA GLY A 52 -39.22 23.78 48.64
C GLY A 52 -40.55 24.48 48.33
N GLY A 53 -40.58 25.29 47.27
CA GLY A 53 -41.83 25.82 46.71
C GLY A 53 -42.44 24.84 45.71
N THR A 54 -43.77 24.70 45.70
CA THR A 54 -44.50 23.90 44.70
C THR A 54 -44.88 24.76 43.50
N ALA A 55 -44.76 24.23 42.28
CA ALA A 55 -45.08 24.91 41.02
C ALA A 55 -46.51 24.64 40.52
N LYS A 56 -47.44 24.31 41.44
CA LYS A 56 -48.83 24.06 41.07
C LYS A 56 -49.49 25.40 40.72
N ASN A 57 -50.00 25.52 39.48
CA ASN A 57 -50.65 26.71 38.90
C ASN A 57 -49.72 27.90 38.55
N LYS A 58 -48.44 27.65 38.21
CA LYS A 58 -47.58 28.69 37.62
C LYS A 58 -47.24 28.34 36.18
N ASP A 59 -47.35 29.34 35.31
CA ASP A 59 -47.05 29.24 33.89
C ASP A 59 -45.56 28.94 33.67
N HIS A 60 -45.22 28.09 32.70
CA HIS A 60 -43.86 27.54 32.52
C HIS A 60 -42.98 28.41 31.60
N HIS A 61 -43.50 29.53 31.12
CA HIS A 61 -42.79 30.44 30.24
C HIS A 61 -42.42 31.75 30.95
N VAL A 62 -41.11 31.99 31.02
CA VAL A 62 -40.53 33.26 31.45
C VAL A 62 -39.94 33.95 30.22
N PRO A 63 -40.37 35.17 29.85
CA PRO A 63 -39.74 35.93 28.78
C PRO A 63 -38.26 36.20 29.11
N ALA A 64 -37.37 36.17 28.12
CA ALA A 64 -35.93 36.36 28.30
C ALA A 64 -35.56 37.65 29.08
N ALA A 65 -36.41 38.69 29.00
CA ALA A 65 -36.26 39.94 29.72
C ALA A 65 -36.38 39.80 31.26
N ALA A 66 -37.01 38.74 31.77
CA ALA A 66 -37.17 38.51 33.21
C ALA A 66 -36.01 37.70 33.84
N THR A 67 -35.07 37.19 33.02
CA THR A 67 -33.79 36.58 33.48
C THR A 67 -32.58 37.46 33.19
N ASP A 68 -32.78 38.63 32.59
CA ASP A 68 -31.71 39.56 32.26
C ASP A 68 -31.31 40.35 33.53
N ALA A 69 -30.45 39.74 34.34
CA ALA A 69 -29.88 40.38 35.51
C ALA A 69 -28.83 41.42 35.07
N GLY A 70 -29.29 42.61 34.69
CA GLY A 70 -28.46 43.80 34.69
C GLY A 70 -27.82 43.97 36.07
N ARG A 71 -26.48 43.91 36.12
CA ARG A 71 -25.57 44.10 37.28
C ARG A 71 -26.26 43.95 38.65
N GLY A 72 -26.14 42.77 39.26
CA GLY A 72 -26.64 42.53 40.60
C GLY A 72 -26.23 43.63 41.60
N ALA A 73 -27.19 44.12 42.39
CA ALA A 73 -27.01 45.18 43.38
C ALA A 73 -26.25 44.67 44.64
N GLY A 74 -25.04 44.16 44.44
CA GLY A 74 -24.08 43.83 45.49
C GLY A 74 -22.93 44.83 45.52
N ARG A 75 -22.30 45.03 46.69
CA ARG A 75 -21.05 45.80 46.77
C ARG A 75 -19.97 45.10 45.94
N ALA A 76 -19.22 45.87 45.15
CA ALA A 76 -18.04 45.37 44.47
C ALA A 76 -17.09 44.68 45.48
N PRO A 77 -16.47 43.55 45.14
CA PRO A 77 -15.54 42.86 46.03
C PRO A 77 -14.45 43.83 46.54
N GLY A 78 -14.47 44.12 47.83
CA GLY A 78 -13.46 44.94 48.49
C GLY A 78 -12.18 44.14 48.70
N ARG A 79 -11.04 44.81 48.60
CA ARG A 79 -9.72 44.19 48.75
C ARG A 79 -9.32 44.21 50.24
N PRO A 80 -9.10 43.07 50.90
CA PRO A 80 -8.76 43.06 52.32
C PRO A 80 -7.35 43.64 52.56
N PRO A 81 -7.10 44.27 53.72
CA PRO A 81 -5.77 44.73 54.10
C PRO A 81 -4.77 43.57 54.07
N GLY A 82 -3.66 43.72 53.34
CA GLY A 82 -2.63 42.68 53.16
C GLY A 82 -2.79 41.80 51.91
N ALA A 83 -3.81 42.02 51.07
CA ALA A 83 -3.93 41.32 49.79
C ALA A 83 -2.80 41.75 48.82
N LEU A 84 -1.95 40.79 48.44
CA LEU A 84 -0.91 40.98 47.43
C LEU A 84 -1.48 41.62 46.14
N ALA A 85 -0.69 42.48 45.48
CA ALA A 85 -0.96 42.92 44.11
C ALA A 85 -1.36 41.70 43.26
N PRO A 86 -2.43 41.76 42.44
CA PRO A 86 -2.60 40.73 41.43
C PRO A 86 -1.28 40.69 40.67
N ALA A 87 -0.57 39.56 40.77
CA ALA A 87 0.68 39.40 40.06
C ALA A 87 0.33 39.68 38.59
N ALA A 88 0.89 40.76 38.04
CA ALA A 88 0.85 41.00 36.62
C ALA A 88 1.58 39.80 36.01
N ARG A 89 0.83 38.74 35.68
CA ARG A 89 1.33 37.71 34.80
C ARG A 89 1.78 38.51 33.59
N PRO A 90 3.07 38.47 33.19
CA PRO A 90 3.45 39.08 31.93
C PRO A 90 2.49 38.47 30.93
N VAL A 91 1.60 39.29 30.37
CA VAL A 91 0.82 38.90 29.21
C VAL A 91 1.91 38.76 28.18
N ARG A 92 2.40 37.53 28.01
CA ARG A 92 3.20 37.20 26.85
C ARG A 92 2.30 37.58 25.71
N GLU A 93 2.62 38.67 25.01
CA GLU A 93 2.03 38.95 23.72
C GLU A 93 2.22 37.66 22.93
N VAL A 94 1.14 36.88 22.84
CA VAL A 94 1.04 35.86 21.82
C VAL A 94 0.90 36.72 20.59
N ARG A 95 2.04 37.05 19.97
CA ARG A 95 2.03 37.44 18.56
C ARG A 95 1.17 36.36 17.92
N SER A 96 0.04 36.75 17.37
CA SER A 96 -0.66 35.94 16.38
C SER A 96 0.28 35.86 15.18
N GLY A 97 1.35 35.07 15.31
CA GLY A 97 1.97 34.48 14.16
C GLY A 97 0.82 33.81 13.44
N LEU A 98 0.64 34.15 12.16
CA LEU A 98 -0.23 33.41 11.25
C LEU A 98 -0.12 31.95 11.67
N ALA A 99 -1.20 31.37 12.18
CA ALA A 99 -1.18 29.95 12.50
C ALA A 99 -0.72 29.29 11.21
N GLY A 100 0.51 28.75 11.20
CA GLY A 100 1.02 28.08 10.02
C GLY A 100 -0.07 27.11 9.58
N ASN A 101 -0.36 27.06 8.27
CA ASN A 101 -1.42 26.22 7.74
C ASN A 101 -1.36 24.85 8.44
N GLN A 102 -2.49 24.41 9.01
CA GLN A 102 -2.53 23.11 9.64
C GLN A 102 -2.18 22.06 8.57
N PRO A 103 -1.32 21.07 8.90
CA PRO A 103 -0.97 20.03 7.94
C PRO A 103 -2.22 19.35 7.38
N SER A 104 -2.25 19.15 6.06
CA SER A 104 -3.40 18.65 5.31
C SER A 104 -2.95 17.86 4.08
N ASP A 105 -3.90 17.46 3.24
CA ASP A 105 -3.69 16.87 1.93
C ASP A 105 -2.99 17.83 0.94
N ARG A 106 -3.00 19.14 1.23
CA ARG A 106 -2.33 20.18 0.43
C ARG A 106 -0.94 20.56 0.94
N SER A 107 -0.43 19.88 1.96
CA SER A 107 0.89 20.18 2.53
C SER A 107 2.04 19.80 1.61
N PHE A 108 1.90 18.70 0.87
CA PHE A 108 2.90 18.28 -0.11
C PHE A 108 2.76 19.10 -1.39
N ASP A 109 3.87 19.65 -1.84
CA ASP A 109 3.98 20.30 -3.14
C ASP A 109 5.32 19.91 -3.75
N ALA A 110 5.29 19.28 -4.92
CA ALA A 110 6.49 18.72 -5.53
C ALA A 110 7.58 19.77 -5.86
N LYS A 111 7.21 21.05 -5.97
CA LYS A 111 8.15 22.15 -6.27
C LYS A 111 8.80 22.72 -5.02
N THR A 112 8.11 22.70 -3.88
CA THR A 112 8.52 23.40 -2.66
C THR A 112 8.85 22.47 -1.49
N SER A 113 8.30 21.26 -1.46
CA SER A 113 8.65 20.22 -0.50
C SER A 113 10.03 19.66 -0.81
N LYS A 114 10.85 19.50 0.24
CA LYS A 114 12.25 19.07 0.08
C LYS A 114 12.41 17.61 0.47
N ARG A 115 12.89 16.77 -0.47
CA ARG A 115 13.20 15.36 -0.20
C ARG A 115 14.28 15.24 0.88
N ILE A 116 14.09 14.32 1.80
CA ILE A 116 15.02 13.96 2.88
C ILE A 116 15.61 12.59 2.55
N ALA A 117 16.68 12.57 1.76
CA ALA A 117 17.28 11.33 1.25
C ALA A 117 17.68 10.34 2.36
N THR A 118 18.10 10.84 3.53
CA THR A 118 18.48 10.03 4.69
C THR A 118 17.31 9.36 5.41
N ALA A 119 16.07 9.78 5.11
CA ALA A 119 14.85 9.19 5.66
C ALA A 119 14.08 8.33 4.64
N ALA A 120 14.55 8.29 3.39
CA ALA A 120 14.04 7.39 2.36
C ALA A 120 14.45 5.94 2.64
N SER A 121 13.76 5.01 1.98
CA SER A 121 14.08 3.57 1.93
C SER A 121 13.98 3.09 0.48
N ALA A 122 14.23 1.80 0.25
CA ALA A 122 13.94 1.19 -1.05
C ALA A 122 12.50 1.48 -1.51
N THR A 123 11.53 1.38 -0.59
CA THR A 123 10.08 1.45 -0.86
C THR A 123 9.44 2.80 -0.49
N SER A 124 10.22 3.82 -0.12
CA SER A 124 9.62 5.10 0.28
C SER A 124 10.50 6.33 0.09
N ASP A 125 9.84 7.45 -0.16
CA ASP A 125 10.42 8.78 -0.13
C ASP A 125 9.80 9.62 0.98
N VAL A 126 10.61 10.46 1.61
CA VAL A 126 10.17 11.38 2.67
C VAL A 126 10.50 12.82 2.28
N TYR A 127 9.54 13.71 2.49
CA TYR A 127 9.64 15.12 2.17
C TYR A 127 9.34 15.97 3.39
N ARG A 128 10.07 17.09 3.53
CA ARG A 128 9.74 18.17 4.47
C ARG A 128 8.92 19.23 3.74
N ASN A 129 7.71 19.48 4.24
CA ASN A 129 6.79 20.45 3.66
C ASN A 129 7.06 21.86 4.21
N ARG A 130 6.55 22.88 3.50
CA ARG A 130 6.74 24.30 3.87
C ARG A 130 6.09 24.66 5.20
N ASP A 131 4.97 24.02 5.52
CA ASP A 131 4.24 24.19 6.78
C ASP A 131 4.92 23.52 8.00
N GLY A 132 6.03 22.81 7.76
CA GLY A 132 6.79 22.09 8.79
C GLY A 132 6.31 20.66 9.05
N SER A 133 5.26 20.19 8.36
CA SER A 133 4.90 18.78 8.31
C SER A 133 5.85 17.95 7.45
N TYR A 134 5.65 16.65 7.47
CA TYR A 134 6.35 15.68 6.63
C TYR A 134 5.34 14.98 5.73
N THR A 135 5.75 14.62 4.52
CA THR A 135 4.99 13.71 3.66
C THR A 135 5.86 12.51 3.32
N ARG A 136 5.33 11.31 3.54
CA ARG A 136 5.96 10.06 3.08
C ARG A 136 5.12 9.45 1.97
N LYS A 137 5.78 9.07 0.89
CA LYS A 137 5.21 8.25 -0.19
C LYS A 137 5.65 6.81 0.04
N VAL A 138 4.71 5.89 0.20
CA VAL A 138 4.95 4.48 0.54
C VAL A 138 4.47 3.60 -0.59
N TYR A 139 5.39 2.82 -1.16
CA TYR A 139 5.16 1.89 -2.25
C TYR A 139 5.25 0.46 -1.72
N ASP A 140 4.69 -0.50 -2.46
CA ASP A 140 4.74 -1.94 -2.19
C ASP A 140 5.99 -2.62 -2.79
N GLY A 141 6.80 -1.89 -3.55
CA GLY A 141 8.08 -2.34 -4.12
C GLY A 141 9.13 -1.22 -4.22
N PRO A 142 10.39 -1.55 -4.59
CA PRO A 142 11.49 -0.61 -4.53
C PRO A 142 11.39 0.49 -5.59
N ILE A 143 11.32 1.75 -5.18
CA ILE A 143 11.43 2.94 -6.05
C ILE A 143 12.79 3.63 -5.93
N ASN A 144 13.59 3.23 -4.94
CA ASN A 144 14.95 3.69 -4.73
C ASN A 144 15.92 2.51 -4.65
N TYR A 145 17.14 2.71 -5.12
CA TYR A 145 18.28 1.83 -4.88
C TYR A 145 19.28 2.50 -3.94
N ARG A 146 20.09 1.68 -3.26
CA ARG A 146 21.16 2.17 -2.40
C ARG A 146 22.44 2.32 -3.22
N ALA A 147 22.89 3.56 -3.42
CA ALA A 147 24.12 3.86 -4.13
C ALA A 147 25.37 3.50 -3.29
N ASN A 148 26.54 3.47 -3.94
CA ASN A 148 27.82 3.11 -3.30
C ASN A 148 28.20 4.04 -2.13
N ASP A 149 27.71 5.29 -2.14
CA ASP A 149 27.89 6.26 -1.04
C ASP A 149 26.92 6.02 0.14
N GLY A 150 26.09 4.97 0.06
CA GLY A 150 25.08 4.61 1.05
C GLY A 150 23.77 5.39 0.93
N SER A 151 23.65 6.34 0.00
CA SER A 151 22.45 7.16 -0.19
C SER A 151 21.36 6.44 -0.99
N TRP A 152 20.09 6.72 -0.66
CA TRP A 152 18.94 6.25 -1.42
C TRP A 152 18.65 7.19 -2.60
N ARG A 153 18.74 6.66 -3.82
CA ARG A 153 18.50 7.37 -5.07
C ARG A 153 17.36 6.70 -5.85
N PRO A 154 16.56 7.46 -6.62
CA PRO A 154 15.48 6.90 -7.43
C PRO A 154 16.00 5.87 -8.43
N ILE A 155 15.19 4.85 -8.70
CA ILE A 155 15.44 3.89 -9.77
C ILE A 155 15.02 4.52 -11.11
N ASP A 156 15.90 4.41 -12.11
CA ASP A 156 15.65 4.72 -13.53
C ASP A 156 15.93 3.47 -14.35
N THR A 157 14.87 2.87 -14.88
CA THR A 157 14.89 1.64 -15.66
C THR A 157 15.24 1.86 -17.13
N ALA A 158 15.45 3.10 -17.59
CA ALA A 158 15.86 3.36 -18.96
C ALA A 158 17.20 2.68 -19.25
N LEU A 159 17.30 2.02 -20.40
CA LEU A 159 18.49 1.30 -20.82
C LEU A 159 19.52 2.26 -21.43
N VAL A 160 20.78 2.07 -21.02
CA VAL A 160 21.94 2.78 -21.55
C VAL A 160 23.01 1.78 -21.98
N ARG A 161 23.56 2.00 -23.17
CA ARG A 161 24.60 1.12 -23.73
C ARG A 161 25.91 1.29 -22.98
N THR A 162 26.50 0.17 -22.56
CA THR A 162 27.80 0.06 -21.91
C THR A 162 28.60 -1.04 -22.62
N GLY A 163 29.36 -0.67 -23.66
CA GLY A 163 30.08 -1.64 -24.50
C GLY A 163 29.13 -2.47 -25.38
N ASP A 164 29.19 -3.78 -25.22
CA ASP A 164 28.38 -4.80 -25.89
C ASP A 164 27.07 -5.13 -25.14
N ARG A 165 26.79 -4.43 -24.02
CA ARG A 165 25.59 -4.65 -23.21
C ARG A 165 24.80 -3.38 -22.94
N TYR A 166 23.53 -3.51 -22.60
CA TYR A 166 22.68 -2.46 -22.04
C TYR A 166 22.53 -2.66 -20.54
N ARG A 167 22.51 -1.56 -19.79
CA ARG A 167 22.27 -1.52 -18.34
C ARG A 167 21.25 -0.46 -18.01
N GLN A 168 20.62 -0.57 -16.84
CA GLN A 168 19.74 0.47 -16.34
C GLN A 168 20.53 1.75 -16.04
N ARG A 169 19.94 2.92 -16.37
CA ARG A 169 20.57 4.23 -16.17
C ARG A 169 20.86 4.49 -14.70
N ALA A 170 19.93 4.11 -13.82
CA ALA A 170 20.13 4.20 -12.38
C ALA A 170 19.39 3.07 -11.67
N ASN A 171 20.07 1.96 -11.46
CA ASN A 171 19.64 0.93 -10.52
C ASN A 171 20.91 0.35 -9.88
N GLY A 172 20.78 -0.49 -8.85
CA GLY A 172 21.88 -1.37 -8.46
C GLY A 172 22.36 -2.21 -9.67
N PRO A 173 23.51 -2.89 -9.59
CA PRO A 173 24.05 -3.70 -10.69
C PRO A 173 23.27 -5.01 -10.89
N THR A 174 21.95 -4.93 -11.04
CA THR A 174 21.01 -6.05 -11.00
C THR A 174 20.69 -6.57 -12.39
N LEU A 175 20.73 -5.75 -13.44
CA LEU A 175 20.28 -6.15 -14.78
C LEU A 175 21.28 -5.76 -15.87
N SER A 176 21.55 -6.70 -16.77
CA SER A 176 22.32 -6.50 -17.99
C SER A 176 21.66 -7.24 -19.16
N MET A 177 21.55 -6.58 -20.31
CA MET A 177 21.03 -7.18 -21.55
C MET A 177 22.08 -7.12 -22.65
N ALA A 178 22.15 -8.14 -23.51
CA ALA A 178 23.10 -8.15 -24.62
C ALA A 178 22.70 -7.17 -25.72
N THR A 179 23.66 -6.64 -26.49
CA THR A 179 23.33 -5.86 -27.70
C THR A 179 22.90 -6.72 -28.88
N LEU A 180 23.22 -8.02 -28.86
CA LEU A 180 22.88 -9.01 -29.89
C LEU A 180 22.12 -10.19 -29.28
N ALA A 181 21.10 -10.71 -29.99
CA ALA A 181 20.25 -11.77 -29.44
C ALA A 181 20.91 -13.16 -29.34
N ALA A 182 21.93 -13.42 -30.17
CA ALA A 182 22.68 -14.69 -30.13
C ALA A 182 23.70 -14.78 -28.97
N ASP A 183 23.73 -13.80 -28.06
CA ASP A 183 24.60 -13.84 -26.90
C ASP A 183 24.14 -14.94 -25.90
N PRO A 184 25.05 -15.75 -25.34
CA PRO A 184 24.70 -16.82 -24.39
C PRO A 184 24.09 -16.31 -23.07
N ALA A 185 24.15 -15.01 -22.80
CA ALA A 185 23.54 -14.34 -21.67
C ALA A 185 22.72 -13.11 -22.14
N ILE A 186 21.75 -13.34 -23.03
CA ILE A 186 20.93 -12.26 -23.62
C ILE A 186 20.32 -11.35 -22.54
N ALA A 187 19.91 -11.92 -21.41
CA ALA A 187 19.62 -11.20 -20.18
C ALA A 187 20.36 -11.84 -19.00
N SER A 188 20.81 -11.01 -18.07
CA SER A 188 21.46 -11.44 -16.83
C SER A 188 20.94 -10.61 -15.67
N LEU A 189 20.53 -11.31 -14.61
CA LEU A 189 20.09 -10.76 -13.34
C LEU A 189 21.02 -11.18 -12.21
N GLN A 190 21.58 -10.19 -11.52
CA GLN A 190 22.39 -10.37 -10.33
C GLN A 190 21.52 -10.07 -9.10
N VAL A 191 21.24 -11.09 -8.28
CA VAL A 191 20.42 -10.92 -7.07
C VAL A 191 21.25 -10.28 -5.96
N ASP A 192 22.43 -10.84 -5.69
CA ASP A 192 23.39 -10.33 -4.70
C ASP A 192 24.85 -10.66 -5.10
N ALA A 193 25.80 -10.81 -4.18
CA ALA A 193 27.18 -11.15 -4.55
C ALA A 193 27.34 -12.62 -4.99
N ASP A 194 26.52 -13.52 -4.47
CA ASP A 194 26.66 -14.97 -4.54
C ASP A 194 25.64 -15.60 -5.51
N HIS A 195 24.53 -14.91 -5.77
CA HIS A 195 23.39 -15.43 -6.54
C HIS A 195 23.14 -14.67 -7.84
N ALA A 196 23.14 -15.38 -8.97
CA ALA A 196 22.85 -14.81 -10.30
C ALA A 196 22.10 -15.80 -11.18
N ILE A 197 21.30 -15.27 -12.10
CA ILE A 197 20.75 -16.01 -13.25
C ILE A 197 21.06 -15.24 -14.53
N SER A 198 21.45 -15.95 -15.57
CA SER A 198 21.38 -15.46 -16.94
C SER A 198 20.78 -16.53 -17.84
N TYR A 199 20.29 -16.12 -19.00
CA TYR A 199 19.71 -17.05 -19.96
C TYR A 199 19.99 -16.59 -21.39
N SER A 200 19.78 -17.51 -22.33
CA SER A 200 19.80 -17.26 -23.78
C SER A 200 18.53 -17.82 -24.43
N LEU A 201 18.32 -17.50 -25.71
CA LEU A 201 17.26 -18.09 -26.52
C LEU A 201 17.89 -19.01 -27.57
N ALA A 202 17.64 -20.32 -27.47
CA ALA A 202 18.24 -21.30 -28.38
C ALA A 202 17.78 -21.06 -29.82
N GLY A 203 18.73 -21.03 -30.75
CA GLY A 203 18.47 -20.78 -32.17
C GLY A 203 18.27 -19.31 -32.54
N ALA A 204 18.44 -18.38 -31.60
CA ALA A 204 18.34 -16.95 -31.85
C ALA A 204 19.30 -16.49 -32.96
N ALA A 205 18.78 -15.71 -33.91
CA ALA A 205 19.58 -15.03 -34.91
C ALA A 205 20.47 -13.96 -34.26
N SER A 206 21.61 -13.64 -34.89
CA SER A 206 22.48 -12.55 -34.43
C SER A 206 21.92 -11.20 -34.87
N VAL A 207 20.82 -10.78 -34.25
CA VAL A 207 20.13 -9.50 -34.51
C VAL A 207 20.42 -8.51 -33.38
N ALA A 208 20.57 -7.24 -33.73
CA ALA A 208 20.81 -6.17 -32.77
C ALA A 208 19.52 -5.69 -32.12
N ALA A 209 19.58 -5.38 -30.82
CA ALA A 209 18.44 -4.80 -30.12
C ALA A 209 18.19 -3.34 -30.53
N GLU A 210 16.95 -3.02 -30.89
CA GLU A 210 16.42 -1.66 -30.91
C GLU A 210 15.99 -1.28 -29.49
N VAL A 211 16.47 -0.15 -28.97
CA VAL A 211 16.19 0.27 -27.60
C VAL A 211 15.38 1.56 -27.58
N ASP A 212 14.23 1.51 -26.90
CA ASP A 212 13.41 2.67 -26.56
C ASP A 212 13.11 2.67 -25.05
N GLY A 213 13.52 3.74 -24.37
CA GLY A 213 13.39 3.86 -22.92
C GLY A 213 14.00 2.66 -22.18
N GLY A 214 13.16 1.89 -21.50
CA GLY A 214 13.54 0.68 -20.76
C GLY A 214 13.38 -0.63 -21.53
N LYS A 215 13.00 -0.60 -22.81
CA LYS A 215 12.71 -1.79 -23.63
C LYS A 215 13.77 -2.00 -24.70
N ALA A 216 14.22 -3.25 -24.86
CA ALA A 216 15.06 -3.72 -25.95
C ALA A 216 14.29 -4.73 -26.79
N THR A 217 14.11 -4.45 -28.09
CA THR A 217 13.41 -5.31 -29.04
C THR A 217 14.39 -5.92 -30.03
N TYR A 218 14.40 -7.24 -30.13
CA TYR A 218 15.18 -8.04 -31.08
C TYR A 218 14.23 -8.57 -32.15
N HIS A 219 14.15 -7.85 -33.28
CA HIS A 219 13.28 -8.21 -34.38
C HIS A 219 13.76 -9.47 -35.11
N ASP A 220 12.81 -10.33 -35.49
CA ASP A 220 13.07 -11.59 -36.20
C ASP A 220 14.17 -12.43 -35.52
N VAL A 221 14.17 -12.44 -34.18
CA VAL A 221 15.12 -13.24 -33.39
C VAL A 221 14.98 -14.73 -33.72
N LEU A 222 13.77 -15.15 -34.05
CA LEU A 222 13.41 -16.45 -34.63
C LEU A 222 12.43 -16.19 -35.80
N PRO A 223 12.23 -17.14 -36.72
CA PRO A 223 11.32 -16.94 -37.84
C PRO A 223 9.92 -16.44 -37.42
N GLY A 224 9.55 -15.24 -37.84
CA GLY A 224 8.25 -14.62 -37.55
C GLY A 224 8.02 -14.28 -36.07
N THR A 225 9.07 -14.21 -35.26
CA THR A 225 9.00 -13.97 -33.81
C THR A 225 10.03 -12.92 -33.40
N ASP A 226 9.57 -11.87 -32.72
CA ASP A 226 10.45 -10.92 -32.04
C ASP A 226 10.60 -11.30 -30.56
N LEU A 227 11.68 -10.85 -29.93
CA LEU A 227 11.86 -10.90 -28.49
C LEU A 227 11.94 -9.47 -27.95
N GLU A 228 11.10 -9.15 -26.98
CA GLU A 228 11.15 -7.89 -26.24
C GLU A 228 11.61 -8.16 -24.81
N LEU A 229 12.67 -7.47 -24.37
CA LEU A 229 13.12 -7.44 -22.99
C LEU A 229 12.88 -6.05 -22.40
N THR A 230 12.02 -5.97 -21.39
CA THR A 230 11.69 -4.72 -20.70
C THR A 230 12.30 -4.73 -19.30
N SER A 231 13.06 -3.67 -19.02
CA SER A 231 13.71 -3.47 -17.73
C SER A 231 12.70 -3.11 -16.64
N MET A 232 12.72 -3.87 -15.54
CA MET A 232 11.91 -3.60 -14.35
C MET A 232 12.79 -3.13 -13.17
N ALA A 233 12.18 -2.61 -12.11
CA ALA A 233 12.91 -2.21 -10.90
C ALA A 233 13.66 -3.42 -10.27
N SER A 234 13.03 -4.59 -10.33
CA SER A 234 13.52 -5.83 -9.71
C SER A 234 13.24 -7.03 -10.63
N GLY A 235 13.74 -6.99 -11.87
CA GLY A 235 13.54 -8.08 -12.82
C GLY A 235 13.73 -7.67 -14.28
N VAL A 236 13.40 -8.61 -15.17
CA VAL A 236 13.21 -8.37 -16.60
C VAL A 236 11.88 -8.98 -17.03
N LYS A 237 11.08 -8.18 -17.73
CA LYS A 237 9.89 -8.67 -18.39
C LYS A 237 10.29 -9.12 -19.78
N GLU A 238 9.95 -10.35 -20.11
CA GLU A 238 10.23 -10.95 -21.40
C GLU A 238 8.93 -11.10 -22.18
N SER A 239 8.97 -10.88 -23.48
CA SER A 239 7.82 -11.09 -24.34
C SER A 239 8.26 -11.60 -25.72
N LEU A 240 7.73 -12.75 -26.12
CA LEU A 240 7.83 -13.23 -27.50
C LEU A 240 6.64 -12.67 -28.29
N VAL A 241 6.91 -11.92 -29.35
CA VAL A 241 5.86 -11.33 -30.20
C VAL A 241 5.79 -12.15 -31.48
N LEU A 242 4.70 -12.92 -31.61
CA LEU A 242 4.44 -13.82 -32.73
C LEU A 242 3.68 -13.07 -33.81
N HIS A 243 4.19 -13.02 -35.03
CA HIS A 243 3.57 -12.26 -36.13
C HIS A 243 2.51 -13.05 -36.91
N SER A 244 2.45 -14.38 -36.73
CA SER A 244 1.44 -15.26 -37.35
C SER A 244 1.28 -16.56 -36.57
N ALA A 245 0.33 -17.40 -36.98
CA ALA A 245 0.14 -18.73 -36.41
C ALA A 245 1.14 -19.79 -36.92
N ASP A 246 1.93 -19.44 -37.93
CA ASP A 246 2.92 -20.30 -38.61
C ASP A 246 4.32 -20.06 -38.04
N VAL A 247 4.43 -20.07 -36.71
CA VAL A 247 5.67 -19.90 -35.95
C VAL A 247 5.91 -21.11 -35.05
N ALA A 248 7.09 -21.19 -34.44
CA ALA A 248 7.35 -22.16 -33.39
C ALA A 248 6.38 -21.95 -32.21
N THR A 249 5.98 -23.03 -31.54
CA THR A 249 5.14 -23.01 -30.33
C THR A 249 5.85 -23.56 -29.09
N SER A 250 7.16 -23.80 -29.22
CA SER A 250 8.03 -24.26 -28.14
C SER A 250 9.42 -23.66 -28.33
N TRP A 251 9.95 -23.05 -27.27
CA TRP A 251 11.23 -22.38 -27.24
C TRP A 251 12.06 -22.88 -26.07
N LEU A 252 13.37 -22.98 -26.27
CA LEU A 252 14.29 -23.43 -25.24
C LEU A 252 15.15 -22.25 -24.78
N PHE A 253 15.19 -22.04 -23.48
CA PHE A 253 15.98 -21.02 -22.80
C PHE A 253 17.05 -21.68 -21.93
N PRO A 254 18.27 -21.89 -22.45
CA PRO A 254 19.39 -22.34 -21.63
C PRO A 254 19.66 -21.32 -20.51
N LEU A 255 19.86 -21.82 -19.30
CA LEU A 255 20.16 -21.03 -18.11
C LEU A 255 21.63 -21.20 -17.71
N ASP A 256 22.21 -20.12 -17.23
CA ASP A 256 23.43 -20.12 -16.42
C ASP A 256 23.08 -19.55 -15.04
N VAL A 257 23.16 -20.40 -14.03
CA VAL A 257 22.76 -20.09 -12.66
C VAL A 257 23.95 -20.22 -11.71
N ARG A 258 24.07 -19.26 -10.80
CA ARG A 258 25.10 -19.24 -9.77
C ARG A 258 24.44 -19.16 -8.40
N GLY A 259 24.71 -20.13 -7.54
CA GLY A 259 24.10 -20.24 -6.21
C GLY A 259 22.59 -20.52 -6.22
N LEU A 260 21.98 -20.68 -7.40
CA LEU A 260 20.53 -20.84 -7.54
C LEU A 260 20.19 -22.21 -8.13
N THR A 261 19.11 -22.81 -7.64
CA THR A 261 18.54 -24.05 -8.16
C THR A 261 17.14 -23.78 -8.70
N PRO A 262 16.89 -23.96 -10.01
CA PRO A 262 15.54 -23.91 -10.56
C PRO A 262 14.66 -25.05 -10.06
N GLN A 263 13.43 -24.74 -9.67
CA GLN A 263 12.42 -25.70 -9.23
C GLN A 263 11.08 -25.38 -9.89
N ALA A 264 10.46 -26.37 -10.53
CA ALA A 264 9.10 -26.25 -11.03
C ALA A 264 8.10 -26.38 -9.89
N GLU A 265 7.08 -25.53 -9.90
CA GLU A 265 6.04 -25.47 -8.87
C GLU A 265 4.72 -26.08 -9.35
N ALA A 266 3.85 -26.45 -8.41
CA ALA A 266 2.55 -27.07 -8.71
C ALA A 266 1.57 -26.13 -9.44
N ASP A 267 1.77 -24.81 -9.33
CA ASP A 267 1.00 -23.78 -10.04
C ASP A 267 1.53 -23.49 -11.46
N GLY A 268 2.57 -24.21 -11.89
CA GLY A 268 3.22 -24.05 -13.19
C GLY A 268 4.19 -22.88 -13.29
N SER A 269 4.50 -22.21 -12.18
CA SER A 269 5.63 -21.29 -12.08
C SER A 269 6.97 -22.03 -11.92
N VAL A 270 8.08 -21.31 -12.03
CA VAL A 270 9.42 -21.82 -11.72
C VAL A 270 10.07 -20.91 -10.68
N SER A 271 10.42 -21.46 -9.52
CA SER A 271 11.20 -20.79 -8.47
C SER A 271 12.70 -20.96 -8.71
N LEU A 272 13.51 -19.97 -8.34
CA LEU A 272 14.96 -20.09 -8.21
C LEU A 272 15.32 -20.00 -6.73
N LEU A 273 15.83 -21.09 -6.18
CA LEU A 273 16.10 -21.24 -4.75
C LEU A 273 17.59 -21.11 -4.42
N ASP A 274 17.90 -20.48 -3.29
CA ASP A 274 19.22 -20.53 -2.68
C ASP A 274 19.53 -21.91 -2.05
N GLU A 275 20.73 -22.10 -1.52
CA GLU A 275 21.18 -23.35 -0.89
C GLU A 275 20.37 -23.74 0.36
N THR A 276 19.63 -22.80 0.96
CA THR A 276 18.77 -23.03 2.13
C THR A 276 17.32 -23.28 1.76
N GLY A 277 16.98 -23.20 0.48
CA GLY A 277 15.62 -23.38 -0.05
C GLY A 277 14.78 -22.11 -0.06
N ASN A 278 15.35 -20.91 0.16
CA ASN A 278 14.60 -19.67 0.00
C ASN A 278 14.53 -19.27 -1.46
N ARG A 279 13.36 -18.82 -1.91
CA ARG A 279 13.16 -18.30 -3.26
C ARG A 279 13.73 -16.89 -3.37
N LEU A 280 14.71 -16.72 -4.26
CA LEU A 280 15.36 -15.44 -4.54
C LEU A 280 14.90 -14.79 -5.86
N ALA A 281 14.34 -15.59 -6.76
CA ALA A 281 13.69 -15.15 -7.99
C ALA A 281 12.63 -16.16 -8.40
N TYR A 282 11.69 -15.74 -9.23
CA TYR A 282 10.68 -16.65 -9.77
C TYR A 282 10.20 -16.20 -11.15
N MET A 283 9.77 -17.18 -11.93
CA MET A 283 9.10 -17.02 -13.22
C MET A 283 7.63 -17.39 -13.02
N PRO A 284 6.72 -16.41 -12.93
CA PRO A 284 5.28 -16.68 -12.82
C PRO A 284 4.77 -17.49 -14.01
N HIS A 285 3.69 -18.24 -13.79
CA HIS A 285 3.00 -18.96 -14.85
C HIS A 285 2.74 -18.02 -16.04
N GLY A 286 3.18 -18.42 -17.24
CA GLY A 286 3.11 -17.58 -18.42
C GLY A 286 1.69 -17.28 -18.86
N LEU A 287 1.51 -16.14 -19.54
CA LEU A 287 0.27 -15.73 -20.17
C LEU A 287 0.55 -15.45 -21.66
N MET A 288 -0.44 -15.67 -22.51
CA MET A 288 -0.43 -15.13 -23.87
C MET A 288 -1.73 -14.42 -24.20
N TRP A 289 -1.65 -13.39 -25.05
CA TRP A 289 -2.81 -12.64 -25.50
C TRP A 289 -2.67 -12.20 -26.96
N ASP A 290 -3.81 -12.00 -27.61
CA ASP A 290 -3.87 -11.51 -28.99
C ASP A 290 -3.87 -9.98 -29.06
N SER A 291 -3.87 -9.41 -30.25
CA SER A 291 -3.86 -7.95 -30.45
C SER A 291 -5.26 -7.35 -30.63
N LYS A 292 -6.33 -8.14 -30.49
CA LYS A 292 -7.70 -7.68 -30.73
C LYS A 292 -8.28 -7.02 -29.48
N PHE A 293 -8.20 -5.69 -29.45
CA PHE A 293 -8.78 -4.94 -28.35
C PHE A 293 -10.31 -5.12 -28.27
N ASP A 294 -10.79 -5.54 -27.11
CA ASP A 294 -12.21 -5.61 -26.77
C ASP A 294 -12.61 -4.37 -25.94
N PRO A 295 -13.43 -3.45 -26.49
CA PRO A 295 -13.85 -2.25 -25.78
C PRO A 295 -14.74 -2.54 -24.58
N GLN A 296 -15.36 -3.72 -24.49
CA GLN A 296 -16.19 -4.06 -23.34
C GLN A 296 -15.31 -4.41 -22.14
N SER A 297 -14.41 -5.37 -22.27
CA SER A 297 -13.49 -5.75 -21.18
C SER A 297 -12.31 -4.80 -20.99
N GLY A 298 -11.99 -3.96 -21.98
CA GLY A 298 -10.79 -3.12 -21.94
C GLY A 298 -9.50 -3.92 -22.02
N GLY A 299 -9.55 -5.10 -22.65
CA GLY A 299 -8.44 -6.05 -22.73
C GLY A 299 -8.37 -6.75 -24.07
N PHE A 300 -7.68 -7.89 -24.07
CA PHE A 300 -7.46 -8.73 -25.23
C PHE A 300 -7.95 -10.14 -24.93
N ALA A 301 -8.02 -10.99 -25.95
CA ALA A 301 -8.27 -12.39 -25.67
C ALA A 301 -7.02 -13.00 -25.05
N GLU A 302 -7.14 -13.55 -23.84
CA GLU A 302 -6.03 -14.09 -23.05
C GLU A 302 -6.10 -15.62 -22.97
N SER A 303 -4.95 -16.26 -22.72
CA SER A 303 -4.83 -17.68 -22.42
C SER A 303 -3.69 -17.96 -21.46
N ARG A 304 -3.97 -18.84 -20.50
CA ARG A 304 -2.97 -19.46 -19.61
C ARG A 304 -2.42 -20.75 -20.18
N GLY A 305 -2.53 -20.97 -21.49
CA GLY A 305 -1.97 -22.13 -22.17
C GLY A 305 -0.46 -22.09 -22.34
N VAL A 306 0.29 -21.42 -21.46
CA VAL A 306 1.76 -21.31 -21.51
C VAL A 306 2.34 -22.22 -20.43
N THR A 307 3.21 -23.17 -20.80
CA THR A 307 3.77 -24.15 -19.87
C THR A 307 5.29 -24.07 -19.81
N TYR A 308 5.84 -24.34 -18.63
CA TYR A 308 7.28 -24.45 -18.41
C TYR A 308 7.66 -25.88 -18.09
N GLU A 309 8.74 -26.35 -18.71
CA GLU A 309 9.38 -27.61 -18.40
C GLU A 309 10.86 -27.35 -18.07
N LEU A 310 11.27 -27.72 -16.86
CA LEU A 310 12.69 -27.77 -16.52
C LEU A 310 13.35 -28.94 -17.24
N THR A 311 14.35 -28.63 -18.05
CA THR A 311 15.09 -29.60 -18.84
C THR A 311 16.59 -29.29 -18.80
N SER A 312 17.38 -29.93 -19.65
CA SER A 312 18.82 -29.66 -19.78
C SER A 312 19.17 -29.34 -21.21
N ALA A 313 20.04 -28.35 -21.39
CA ALA A 313 20.76 -28.08 -22.63
C ALA A 313 22.22 -28.56 -22.48
N GLU A 314 23.00 -28.50 -23.56
CA GLU A 314 24.43 -28.85 -23.51
C GLU A 314 25.22 -28.03 -22.48
N THR A 315 24.78 -26.80 -22.20
CA THR A 315 25.46 -25.84 -21.32
C THR A 315 25.00 -25.89 -19.86
N GLY A 316 23.98 -26.68 -19.52
CA GLY A 316 23.43 -26.74 -18.16
C GLY A 316 21.90 -26.83 -18.12
N PRO A 317 21.26 -26.41 -17.01
CA PRO A 317 19.80 -26.40 -16.91
C PRO A 317 19.19 -25.47 -17.98
N ALA A 318 17.98 -25.80 -18.42
CA ALA A 318 17.24 -25.00 -19.39
C ALA A 318 15.74 -25.02 -19.07
N ILE A 319 15.03 -24.01 -19.53
CA ILE A 319 13.56 -23.95 -19.46
C ILE A 319 13.01 -24.07 -20.87
N ARG A 320 12.15 -25.05 -21.09
CA ARG A 320 11.33 -25.10 -22.29
C ARG A 320 10.02 -24.39 -22.02
N VAL A 321 9.74 -23.34 -22.78
CA VAL A 321 8.46 -22.61 -22.77
C VAL A 321 7.64 -23.10 -23.95
N SER A 322 6.42 -23.58 -23.72
CA SER A 322 5.52 -24.03 -24.79
C SER A 322 4.15 -23.37 -24.66
N ILE A 323 3.45 -23.20 -25.78
CA ILE A 323 2.11 -22.58 -25.81
C ILE A 323 1.04 -23.48 -26.43
N ASP A 324 -0.21 -23.25 -26.06
CA ASP A 324 -1.39 -23.89 -26.64
C ASP A 324 -1.54 -23.50 -28.12
N GLN A 325 -1.09 -24.41 -28.99
CA GLN A 325 -1.15 -24.29 -30.43
C GLN A 325 -2.60 -24.22 -30.97
N GLY A 326 -3.57 -24.84 -30.29
CA GLY A 326 -4.98 -24.78 -30.67
C GLY A 326 -5.53 -23.37 -30.49
N TRP A 327 -5.21 -22.75 -29.34
CA TRP A 327 -5.57 -21.35 -29.08
C TRP A 327 -4.88 -20.39 -30.06
N LEU A 328 -3.59 -20.59 -30.35
CA LEU A 328 -2.84 -19.74 -31.28
C LEU A 328 -3.42 -19.78 -32.70
N ARG A 329 -3.90 -20.95 -33.13
CA ARG A 329 -4.44 -21.18 -34.49
C ARG A 329 -5.95 -20.97 -34.59
N ASP A 330 -6.61 -20.57 -33.51
CA ASP A 330 -8.04 -20.24 -33.55
C ASP A 330 -8.25 -19.06 -34.53
N PRO A 331 -9.14 -19.18 -35.53
CA PRO A 331 -9.38 -18.12 -36.51
C PRO A 331 -9.92 -16.81 -35.90
N ALA A 332 -10.35 -16.81 -34.64
CA ALA A 332 -10.72 -15.61 -33.90
C ALA A 332 -9.51 -14.78 -33.42
N ARG A 333 -8.28 -15.30 -33.45
CA ARG A 333 -7.07 -14.58 -33.01
C ARG A 333 -6.69 -13.49 -33.99
N THR A 334 -6.22 -12.35 -33.47
CA THR A 334 -5.60 -11.29 -34.27
C THR A 334 -4.13 -11.16 -33.88
N PHE A 335 -3.24 -11.18 -34.88
CA PHE A 335 -1.79 -11.05 -34.68
C PHE A 335 -1.33 -9.58 -34.71
N PRO A 336 -0.27 -9.23 -33.97
CA PRO A 336 0.61 -10.14 -33.24
C PRO A 336 -0.02 -10.73 -31.97
N VAL A 337 0.44 -11.92 -31.61
CA VAL A 337 0.17 -12.56 -30.31
C VAL A 337 1.41 -12.38 -29.45
N THR A 338 1.24 -11.94 -28.20
CA THR A 338 2.34 -11.80 -27.25
C THR A 338 2.30 -12.94 -26.24
N VAL A 339 3.45 -13.59 -26.01
CA VAL A 339 3.67 -14.60 -24.96
C VAL A 339 4.62 -14.01 -23.93
N ASP A 340 4.25 -14.01 -22.66
CA ASP A 340 4.97 -13.32 -21.58
C ASP A 340 5.50 -14.32 -20.52
N PRO A 341 6.72 -14.85 -20.72
CA PRO A 341 7.44 -15.61 -19.69
C PRO A 341 8.38 -14.71 -18.88
N SER A 342 7.84 -13.83 -18.04
CA SER A 342 8.63 -12.90 -17.24
C SER A 342 9.51 -13.58 -16.15
N THR A 343 10.63 -12.94 -15.78
CA THR A 343 11.45 -13.30 -14.59
C THR A 343 11.52 -12.13 -13.61
N THR A 344 11.11 -12.35 -12.36
CA THR A 344 11.09 -11.32 -11.31
C THR A 344 11.91 -11.73 -10.08
N LEU A 345 12.50 -10.73 -9.42
CA LEU A 345 13.29 -10.86 -8.18
C LEU A 345 12.48 -10.46 -6.93
N ALA A 346 11.26 -9.97 -7.10
CA ALA A 346 10.45 -9.46 -6.01
C ALA A 346 9.01 -9.97 -6.10
N ASP A 347 8.51 -10.43 -4.96
CA ASP A 347 7.08 -10.58 -4.73
C ASP A 347 6.50 -9.21 -4.36
N TYR A 348 5.84 -8.55 -5.30
CA TYR A 348 5.10 -7.33 -5.00
C TYR A 348 3.79 -7.65 -4.31
N MET A 349 3.34 -6.76 -3.44
CA MET A 349 2.13 -6.97 -2.65
C MET A 349 0.91 -6.35 -3.33
N ASP A 350 0.78 -6.49 -4.65
CA ASP A 350 -0.43 -6.16 -5.38
C ASP A 350 -0.90 -7.30 -6.28
N THR A 351 -2.22 -7.44 -6.39
CA THR A 351 -2.87 -8.43 -7.27
C THR A 351 -4.35 -8.09 -7.41
N TYR A 352 -5.07 -8.82 -8.24
CA TYR A 352 -6.51 -8.78 -8.32
C TYR A 352 -7.10 -10.19 -8.43
N VAL A 353 -8.37 -10.34 -8.07
CA VAL A 353 -9.12 -11.59 -8.26
C VAL A 353 -10.27 -11.35 -9.22
N ARG A 354 -10.57 -12.35 -10.05
CA ARG A 354 -11.74 -12.36 -10.94
C ARG A 354 -12.63 -13.55 -10.67
N SER A 355 -13.94 -13.35 -10.80
CA SER A 355 -14.91 -14.45 -10.65
C SER A 355 -14.94 -15.41 -11.84
N ASP A 356 -14.57 -14.95 -13.03
CA ASP A 356 -14.62 -15.70 -14.29
C ASP A 356 -13.26 -16.23 -14.75
N ASN A 357 -12.17 -15.81 -14.08
CA ASN A 357 -10.80 -16.26 -14.34
C ASN A 357 -10.08 -16.45 -12.99
N PRO A 358 -10.38 -17.53 -12.24
CA PRO A 358 -9.76 -17.78 -10.94
C PRO A 358 -8.33 -18.31 -11.12
N ALA A 359 -7.36 -17.42 -10.98
CA ALA A 359 -5.94 -17.74 -11.13
C ALA A 359 -5.05 -16.68 -10.45
N ASP A 360 -3.74 -16.92 -10.44
CA ASP A 360 -2.77 -15.91 -9.95
C ASP A 360 -2.59 -14.81 -11.00
N HIS A 361 -2.78 -13.57 -10.57
CA HIS A 361 -2.64 -12.34 -11.35
C HIS A 361 -1.57 -11.39 -10.78
N GLY A 362 -0.80 -11.82 -9.76
CA GLY A 362 0.15 -10.97 -9.04
C GLY A 362 1.37 -10.53 -9.86
N SER A 363 1.59 -11.10 -11.04
CA SER A 363 2.64 -10.71 -11.99
C SER A 363 2.15 -9.81 -13.13
N GLU A 364 0.85 -9.59 -13.25
CA GLU A 364 0.29 -8.83 -14.37
C GLU A 364 0.50 -7.33 -14.18
N ALA A 365 0.63 -6.60 -15.29
CA ALA A 365 0.88 -5.15 -15.33
C ALA A 365 -0.36 -4.30 -15.00
N GLU A 366 -1.48 -4.93 -14.64
CA GLU A 366 -2.74 -4.26 -14.34
C GLU A 366 -3.42 -4.77 -13.06
N LEU A 367 -4.33 -3.95 -12.56
CA LEU A 367 -5.23 -4.21 -11.45
C LEU A 367 -6.65 -3.92 -11.92
N GLN A 368 -7.59 -4.82 -11.67
CA GLN A 368 -8.96 -4.70 -12.17
C GLN A 368 -9.99 -4.52 -11.05
N VAL A 369 -10.99 -3.65 -11.26
CA VAL A 369 -12.09 -3.45 -10.32
C VAL A 369 -13.44 -3.31 -11.02
N GLY A 370 -14.48 -3.90 -10.42
CA GLY A 370 -15.86 -3.78 -10.86
C GLY A 370 -16.31 -4.95 -11.74
N THR A 371 -17.14 -4.67 -12.74
CA THR A 371 -17.60 -5.65 -13.73
C THR A 371 -17.70 -5.01 -15.10
N TYR A 372 -17.35 -5.69 -16.19
CA TYR A 372 -17.56 -5.19 -17.57
C TYR A 372 -18.79 -5.78 -18.28
N ASN A 373 -19.56 -6.63 -17.59
CA ASN A 373 -20.64 -7.43 -18.16
C ASN A 373 -21.80 -7.59 -17.17
N SER A 374 -22.15 -6.50 -16.50
CA SER A 374 -23.31 -6.41 -15.60
C SER A 374 -23.31 -7.45 -14.46
N GLY A 375 -22.13 -7.89 -14.03
CA GLY A 375 -21.93 -8.76 -12.89
C GLY A 375 -21.63 -10.23 -13.21
N SER A 376 -21.47 -10.62 -14.47
CA SER A 376 -21.04 -11.99 -14.81
C SER A 376 -19.55 -12.24 -14.52
N SER A 377 -18.72 -11.22 -14.71
CA SER A 377 -17.31 -11.12 -14.30
C SER A 377 -17.19 -10.02 -13.26
N LYS A 378 -16.55 -10.31 -12.14
CA LYS A 378 -16.41 -9.44 -10.99
C LYS A 378 -14.95 -9.38 -10.58
N ALA A 379 -14.43 -8.19 -10.30
CA ALA A 379 -13.07 -8.02 -9.85
C ALA A 379 -12.92 -7.11 -8.63
N TYR A 380 -11.97 -7.51 -7.77
CA TYR A 380 -11.41 -6.69 -6.71
C TYR A 380 -9.88 -6.72 -6.80
N SER A 381 -9.24 -5.58 -6.54
CA SER A 381 -7.80 -5.47 -6.46
C SER A 381 -7.35 -5.28 -5.02
N PHE A 382 -6.15 -5.74 -4.68
CA PHE A 382 -5.60 -5.70 -3.32
C PHE A 382 -4.18 -5.13 -3.35
N LEU A 383 -3.87 -4.27 -2.39
CA LEU A 383 -2.61 -3.53 -2.27
C LEU A 383 -2.07 -3.67 -0.85
N GLY A 384 -0.86 -4.19 -0.67
CA GLY A 384 -0.19 -4.37 0.60
C GLY A 384 0.88 -3.31 0.87
N PHE A 385 1.05 -2.94 2.14
CA PHE A 385 2.00 -1.91 2.57
C PHE A 385 2.74 -2.36 3.85
N ASN A 386 3.45 -3.48 3.77
CA ASN A 386 3.92 -4.24 4.94
C ASN A 386 4.83 -3.44 5.91
N ASP A 387 5.59 -2.46 5.41
CA ASP A 387 6.51 -1.63 6.22
C ASP A 387 5.89 -0.34 6.79
N PHE A 388 4.55 -0.22 6.82
CA PHE A 388 3.90 1.04 7.18
C PHE A 388 4.12 1.44 8.66
N GLY A 389 3.83 0.55 9.62
CA GLY A 389 3.63 0.93 11.03
C GLY A 389 4.86 1.57 11.71
N ALA A 390 6.02 0.92 11.59
CA ALA A 390 7.26 1.37 12.25
C ALA A 390 7.70 2.78 11.80
N ALA A 391 7.37 3.18 10.57
CA ALA A 391 7.76 4.46 9.99
C ALA A 391 7.07 5.68 10.65
N TYR A 392 5.97 5.46 11.38
CA TYR A 392 5.13 6.52 11.96
C TYR A 392 5.00 6.43 13.48
N ALA A 393 5.87 5.69 14.17
CA ALA A 393 5.82 5.51 15.61
C ALA A 393 5.87 6.87 16.37
N GLY A 394 4.75 7.27 16.97
CA GLY A 394 4.62 8.57 17.67
C GLY A 394 4.29 9.78 16.78
N ALA A 395 3.99 9.55 15.50
CA ALA A 395 3.49 10.57 14.58
C ALA A 395 1.97 10.72 14.65
N ARG A 396 1.48 11.92 14.35
CA ARG A 396 0.08 12.21 14.07
C ARG A 396 -0.12 12.34 12.57
N ILE A 397 -0.91 11.45 11.98
CA ILE A 397 -1.32 11.51 10.58
C ILE A 397 -2.38 12.60 10.44
N SER A 398 -2.16 13.51 9.49
CA SER A 398 -3.02 14.67 9.24
C SER A 398 -3.77 14.54 7.91
N ALA A 399 -3.20 13.85 6.93
CA ALA A 399 -3.87 13.45 5.71
C ALA A 399 -3.28 12.14 5.17
N ALA A 400 -4.10 11.39 4.45
CA ALA A 400 -3.72 10.17 3.75
C ALA A 400 -4.45 10.11 2.41
N SER A 401 -3.76 9.67 1.37
CA SER A 401 -4.40 9.36 0.09
C SER A 401 -3.76 8.14 -0.57
N LEU A 402 -4.58 7.36 -1.27
CA LEU A 402 -4.08 6.39 -2.24
C LEU A 402 -3.91 7.10 -3.58
N LYS A 403 -2.72 7.00 -4.15
CA LYS A 403 -2.41 7.41 -5.51
C LYS A 403 -2.38 6.15 -6.35
N ILE A 404 -3.22 6.10 -7.39
CA ILE A 404 -3.32 4.95 -8.29
C ILE A 404 -3.50 5.44 -9.73
N PHE A 405 -2.82 4.84 -10.70
CA PHE A 405 -2.85 5.29 -12.09
C PHE A 405 -3.94 4.54 -12.86
N ASP A 406 -5.01 5.25 -13.24
CA ASP A 406 -6.09 4.74 -14.08
C ASP A 406 -5.57 4.65 -15.52
N SER A 407 -5.34 3.43 -16.01
CA SER A 407 -4.80 3.17 -17.34
C SER A 407 -5.88 2.74 -18.32
N TRP A 408 -7.05 2.35 -17.85
CA TRP A 408 -8.21 2.15 -18.71
C TRP A 408 -9.53 2.30 -17.95
N ALA A 409 -10.50 2.98 -18.57
CA ALA A 409 -11.85 3.14 -18.03
C ALA A 409 -12.92 2.83 -19.08
N TYR A 410 -14.01 2.18 -18.66
CA TYR A 410 -15.10 1.75 -19.54
C TYR A 410 -15.82 2.91 -20.24
N THR A 411 -15.85 4.08 -19.61
CA THR A 411 -16.47 5.28 -20.14
C THR A 411 -15.61 6.50 -19.87
N CYS A 412 -15.77 7.54 -20.69
CA CYS A 412 -15.17 8.85 -20.45
C CYS A 412 -15.92 9.69 -19.40
N THR A 413 -17.08 9.22 -18.94
CA THR A 413 -17.80 9.84 -17.82
C THR A 413 -17.10 9.49 -16.50
N PRO A 414 -16.92 10.46 -15.58
CA PRO A 414 -16.40 10.17 -14.24
C PRO A 414 -17.29 9.18 -13.49
N GLU A 415 -16.71 8.02 -13.12
CA GLU A 415 -17.40 6.95 -12.40
C GLU A 415 -16.66 6.62 -11.09
N PRO A 416 -17.38 6.28 -10.00
CA PRO A 416 -16.78 6.09 -8.68
C PRO A 416 -16.04 4.76 -8.54
N PHE A 417 -15.03 4.76 -7.67
CA PHE A 417 -14.51 3.55 -7.04
C PHE A 417 -14.14 3.84 -5.57
N SER A 418 -13.96 2.79 -4.78
CA SER A 418 -13.77 2.85 -3.33
C SER A 418 -12.53 2.10 -2.86
N VAL A 419 -12.04 2.48 -1.68
CA VAL A 419 -10.92 1.86 -1.00
C VAL A 419 -11.37 1.38 0.38
N ASN A 420 -11.06 0.14 0.72
CA ASN A 420 -11.54 -0.56 1.91
C ASN A 420 -10.35 -1.20 2.65
N PRO A 421 -10.28 -1.15 3.99
CA PRO A 421 -9.21 -1.80 4.72
C PRO A 421 -9.42 -3.31 4.74
N ILE A 422 -8.37 -4.07 4.41
CA ILE A 422 -8.41 -5.54 4.47
C ILE A 422 -8.37 -5.99 5.93
N THR A 423 -9.19 -6.99 6.27
CA THR A 423 -9.36 -7.50 7.64
C THR A 423 -8.77 -8.89 7.86
N GLN A 424 -8.21 -9.49 6.82
CA GLN A 424 -7.64 -10.83 6.83
C GLN A 424 -6.30 -10.85 6.11
N TYR A 425 -5.34 -11.60 6.66
CA TYR A 425 -4.04 -11.82 6.00
C TYR A 425 -4.22 -12.47 4.62
N TRP A 426 -3.38 -12.08 3.68
CA TRP A 426 -3.34 -12.62 2.32
C TRP A 426 -1.92 -12.56 1.76
N SER A 427 -1.68 -13.35 0.72
CA SER A 427 -0.47 -13.30 -0.11
C SER A 427 -0.90 -13.22 -1.56
N PRO A 428 -0.24 -12.40 -2.41
CA PRO A 428 -0.56 -12.29 -3.83
C PRO A 428 -0.62 -13.64 -4.54
N SER A 429 0.40 -14.48 -4.35
CA SER A 429 0.56 -15.79 -5.00
C SER A 429 -0.51 -16.82 -4.62
N THR A 430 -1.16 -16.68 -3.46
CA THR A 430 -2.20 -17.61 -3.03
C THR A 430 -3.60 -17.06 -3.27
N LEU A 431 -3.71 -15.83 -3.75
CA LEU A 431 -4.97 -15.12 -3.90
C LEU A 431 -5.54 -15.32 -5.31
N THR A 432 -6.04 -16.53 -5.58
CA THR A 432 -6.52 -16.93 -6.91
C THR A 432 -8.03 -16.91 -7.06
N THR A 433 -8.78 -16.79 -5.96
CA THR A 433 -10.24 -17.00 -5.96
C THR A 433 -11.00 -15.77 -5.49
N TYR A 434 -12.01 -15.36 -6.27
CA TYR A 434 -12.96 -14.31 -5.88
C TYR A 434 -13.86 -14.77 -4.72
N PRO A 435 -14.17 -13.92 -3.71
CA PRO A 435 -13.92 -12.47 -3.63
C PRO A 435 -12.58 -12.08 -2.98
N GLY A 436 -11.70 -13.03 -2.70
CA GLY A 436 -10.44 -12.79 -2.01
C GLY A 436 -10.57 -12.58 -0.49
N PRO A 437 -9.61 -11.93 0.20
CA PRO A 437 -9.67 -11.73 1.64
C PRO A 437 -10.85 -10.84 2.03
N SER A 438 -11.35 -11.04 3.26
CA SER A 438 -12.35 -10.13 3.83
C SER A 438 -11.80 -8.70 3.98
N PHE A 439 -12.67 -7.71 3.75
CA PHE A 439 -12.38 -6.29 3.95
C PHE A 439 -13.57 -5.56 4.59
N GLY A 440 -13.28 -4.45 5.27
CA GLY A 440 -14.26 -3.64 5.99
C GLY A 440 -15.01 -2.64 5.11
N ALA A 441 -15.70 -1.70 5.76
CA ALA A 441 -16.36 -0.60 5.08
C ALA A 441 -15.35 0.36 4.41
N SER A 442 -15.79 1.05 3.34
CA SER A 442 -14.97 2.03 2.63
C SER A 442 -14.45 3.12 3.58
N ILE A 443 -13.17 3.41 3.44
CA ILE A 443 -12.47 4.51 4.13
C ILE A 443 -12.16 5.67 3.20
N GLY A 444 -12.58 5.58 1.93
CA GLY A 444 -12.31 6.58 0.90
C GLY A 444 -12.90 6.15 -0.43
N SER A 445 -13.33 7.14 -1.22
CA SER A 445 -13.82 6.94 -2.59
C SER A 445 -13.54 8.19 -3.41
N VAL A 446 -13.57 8.04 -4.74
CA VAL A 446 -13.40 9.16 -5.66
C VAL A 446 -14.24 8.94 -6.92
N THR A 447 -14.82 10.04 -7.43
CA THR A 447 -15.40 10.13 -8.78
C THR A 447 -14.60 11.18 -9.53
N ALA A 448 -13.69 10.75 -10.39
CA ALA A 448 -12.75 11.62 -11.09
C ALA A 448 -12.74 11.35 -12.59
N ASN A 449 -12.34 12.37 -13.36
CA ASN A 449 -12.25 12.28 -14.81
C ASN A 449 -11.17 11.25 -15.22
N PRO A 450 -11.52 10.22 -16.03
CA PRO A 450 -10.59 9.17 -16.45
C PRO A 450 -9.48 9.67 -17.41
N GLY A 451 -9.61 10.88 -17.97
CA GLY A 451 -8.60 11.45 -18.85
C GLY A 451 -8.31 10.54 -20.05
N ALA A 452 -7.03 10.25 -20.31
CA ALA A 452 -6.62 9.41 -21.42
C ALA A 452 -7.01 7.92 -21.27
N ALA A 453 -7.35 7.47 -20.06
CA ALA A 453 -7.69 6.07 -19.78
C ALA A 453 -8.92 5.60 -20.57
N CYS A 454 -9.92 6.46 -20.77
CA CYS A 454 -11.13 6.07 -21.49
C CYS A 454 -10.94 5.94 -23.01
N THR A 455 -9.77 6.31 -23.52
CA THR A 455 -9.40 6.21 -24.94
C THR A 455 -8.20 5.28 -25.18
N ASN A 456 -7.72 4.58 -24.14
CA ASN A 456 -6.55 3.72 -24.23
C ASN A 456 -6.88 2.35 -24.85
N THR A 457 -7.03 2.29 -26.16
CA THR A 457 -7.39 1.05 -26.88
C THR A 457 -6.18 0.16 -27.24
N LYS A 458 -4.96 0.57 -26.88
CA LYS A 458 -3.73 -0.19 -27.14
C LYS A 458 -3.28 -1.04 -25.96
N GLY A 459 -3.96 -0.95 -24.82
CA GLY A 459 -3.57 -1.65 -23.60
C GLY A 459 -2.25 -1.16 -22.98
N ASP A 460 -1.76 0.02 -23.37
CA ASP A 460 -0.50 0.56 -22.84
C ASP A 460 -0.71 1.10 -21.42
N ARG A 461 -0.12 0.43 -20.42
CA ARG A 461 -0.26 0.79 -18.99
C ARG A 461 0.52 2.04 -18.58
N SER A 462 1.15 2.74 -19.52
CA SER A 462 1.72 4.07 -19.33
C SER A 462 0.79 5.22 -19.73
N ILE A 463 -0.29 4.93 -20.47
CA ILE A 463 -1.27 5.91 -20.94
C ILE A 463 -2.46 5.91 -19.99
N GLY A 464 -2.80 7.08 -19.44
CA GLY A 464 -3.85 7.18 -18.44
C GLY A 464 -3.81 8.46 -17.64
N THR A 465 -4.29 8.40 -16.40
CA THR A 465 -4.28 9.54 -15.47
C THR A 465 -4.11 9.09 -14.02
N TRP A 466 -3.50 9.93 -13.20
CA TRP A 466 -3.44 9.69 -11.76
C TRP A 466 -4.78 9.97 -11.07
N MET A 467 -5.28 8.98 -10.35
CA MET A 467 -6.39 9.11 -9.43
C MET A 467 -5.86 9.28 -8.00
N THR A 468 -6.42 10.25 -7.27
CA THR A 468 -6.12 10.47 -5.85
C THR A 468 -7.37 10.17 -5.04
N VAL A 469 -7.33 9.13 -4.21
CA VAL A 469 -8.42 8.76 -3.29
C VAL A 469 -8.08 9.29 -1.90
N PRO A 470 -8.78 10.30 -1.37
CA PRO A 470 -8.62 10.70 0.02
C PRO A 470 -9.05 9.57 0.96
N LEU A 471 -8.26 9.28 1.99
CA LEU A 471 -8.51 8.20 2.94
C LEU A 471 -8.76 8.75 4.34
N ALA A 472 -9.67 8.11 5.07
CA ALA A 472 -9.90 8.38 6.48
C ALA A 472 -8.63 8.06 7.29
N THR A 473 -8.06 9.09 7.92
CA THR A 473 -6.76 8.99 8.60
C THR A 473 -6.79 8.12 9.85
N ALA A 474 -7.96 7.88 10.45
CA ALA A 474 -8.11 7.08 11.65
C ALA A 474 -7.61 5.64 11.47
N THR A 475 -7.93 5.00 10.34
CA THR A 475 -7.48 3.63 10.03
C THR A 475 -5.96 3.54 9.94
N LEU A 476 -5.34 4.46 9.21
CA LEU A 476 -3.88 4.51 9.07
C LEU A 476 -3.20 4.92 10.38
N GLN A 477 -3.86 5.74 11.20
CA GLN A 477 -3.37 6.08 12.53
C GLN A 477 -3.39 4.87 13.47
N ASP A 478 -4.40 3.98 13.36
CA ASP A 478 -4.45 2.72 14.09
C ASP A 478 -3.32 1.77 13.65
N TRP A 479 -3.01 1.69 12.34
CA TRP A 479 -1.85 0.96 11.83
C TRP A 479 -0.53 1.53 12.37
N ALA A 480 -0.36 2.85 12.33
CA ALA A 480 0.84 3.54 12.84
C ALA A 480 1.06 3.33 14.36
N LEU A 481 -0.03 3.14 15.11
CA LEU A 481 0.01 2.90 16.56
C LEU A 481 0.00 1.41 16.92
N ASN A 482 0.04 0.52 15.93
CA ASN A 482 -0.09 -0.93 16.10
C ASN A 482 -1.34 -1.36 16.91
N LYS A 483 -2.43 -0.59 16.78
CA LYS A 483 -3.72 -0.92 17.42
C LYS A 483 -4.53 -1.93 16.60
N LYS A 484 -4.29 -1.96 15.30
CA LYS A 484 -4.85 -2.91 14.35
C LYS A 484 -3.75 -3.40 13.42
N PRO A 485 -3.77 -4.69 13.01
CA PRO A 485 -2.86 -5.16 11.99
C PRO A 485 -3.08 -4.41 10.68
N ASN A 486 -2.00 -4.25 9.92
CA ASN A 486 -2.05 -3.75 8.56
C ASN A 486 -2.04 -4.93 7.59
N TYR A 487 -3.17 -5.19 6.94
CA TYR A 487 -3.28 -6.14 5.84
C TYR A 487 -3.42 -5.45 4.49
N GLY A 488 -3.22 -4.14 4.41
CA GLY A 488 -3.38 -3.39 3.17
C GLY A 488 -4.81 -2.96 2.85
N LEU A 489 -5.05 -2.69 1.57
CA LEU A 489 -6.24 -2.03 1.04
C LEU A 489 -6.82 -2.82 -0.13
N ALA A 490 -8.14 -3.02 -0.11
CA ALA A 490 -8.90 -3.49 -1.26
C ALA A 490 -9.46 -2.30 -2.04
N VAL A 491 -9.27 -2.30 -3.36
CA VAL A 491 -9.88 -1.35 -4.29
C VAL A 491 -11.09 -2.01 -4.93
N THR A 492 -12.25 -1.35 -4.86
CA THR A 492 -13.53 -1.91 -5.27
C THR A 492 -14.35 -0.93 -6.09
N ALA A 493 -15.22 -1.45 -6.94
CA ALA A 493 -16.21 -0.70 -7.70
C ALA A 493 -17.53 -1.50 -7.75
N SER A 494 -18.57 -0.96 -8.39
CA SER A 494 -19.84 -1.66 -8.57
C SER A 494 -19.64 -3.03 -9.24
N GLN A 495 -20.32 -4.04 -8.69
CA GLN A 495 -20.28 -5.42 -9.19
C GLN A 495 -21.48 -5.75 -10.09
N SER A 496 -22.23 -4.73 -10.50
CA SER A 496 -23.38 -4.84 -11.42
C SER A 496 -23.46 -3.71 -12.44
N ASP A 497 -22.78 -2.59 -12.22
CA ASP A 497 -22.74 -1.46 -13.14
C ASP A 497 -21.45 -1.50 -13.97
N SER A 498 -21.59 -1.67 -15.28
CA SER A 498 -20.44 -1.85 -16.17
C SER A 498 -19.66 -0.56 -16.40
N TYR A 499 -20.26 0.60 -16.20
CA TYR A 499 -19.59 1.89 -16.37
C TYR A 499 -18.50 2.12 -15.33
N GLN A 500 -18.57 1.44 -14.17
CA GLN A 500 -17.56 1.53 -13.12
C GLN A 500 -16.38 0.56 -13.30
N TRP A 501 -16.34 -0.21 -14.39
CA TRP A 501 -15.18 -1.05 -14.72
C TRP A 501 -13.95 -0.18 -14.99
N LYS A 502 -12.87 -0.46 -14.26
CA LYS A 502 -11.60 0.25 -14.37
C LYS A 502 -10.44 -0.72 -14.30
N LYS A 503 -9.37 -0.36 -15.00
CA LYS A 503 -8.07 -0.99 -14.89
C LYS A 503 -7.04 0.04 -14.47
N PHE A 504 -6.25 -0.31 -13.47
CA PHE A 504 -5.15 0.50 -12.98
C PHE A 504 -3.83 -0.15 -13.31
N THR A 505 -2.77 0.65 -13.43
CA THR A 505 -1.41 0.11 -13.57
C THR A 505 -0.96 -0.50 -12.24
N SER A 506 -0.51 -1.75 -12.28
CA SER A 506 0.06 -2.46 -11.12
C SER A 506 1.53 -2.10 -10.93
N ARG A 507 2.13 -2.71 -9.91
CA ARG A 507 3.56 -2.64 -9.65
C ARG A 507 4.43 -3.30 -10.73
N ASN A 508 3.89 -4.29 -11.44
CA ASN A 508 4.51 -4.93 -12.61
C ASN A 508 4.31 -4.13 -13.90
N GLY A 509 3.76 -2.91 -13.81
CA GLY A 509 3.60 -1.99 -14.93
C GLY A 509 4.93 -1.57 -15.58
N PRO A 510 4.86 -0.86 -16.73
CA PRO A 510 6.02 -0.50 -17.55
C PRO A 510 7.00 0.46 -16.87
N SER A 511 6.59 1.10 -15.76
CA SER A 511 7.45 2.00 -14.99
C SER A 511 7.14 1.92 -13.50
N PRO A 512 8.16 1.80 -12.62
CA PRO A 512 7.96 1.89 -11.17
C PRO A 512 7.36 3.22 -10.72
N SER A 513 7.47 4.27 -11.54
CA SER A 513 6.93 5.60 -11.26
C SER A 513 5.40 5.66 -11.36
N LEU A 514 4.77 4.70 -12.03
CA LEU A 514 3.31 4.60 -12.23
C LEU A 514 2.63 3.63 -11.26
N ALA A 515 3.41 2.91 -10.44
CA ALA A 515 2.90 1.97 -9.46
C ALA A 515 2.05 2.66 -8.36
N PRO A 516 1.02 2.00 -7.82
CA PRO A 516 0.20 2.56 -6.74
C PRO A 516 1.02 2.88 -5.48
N TYR A 517 0.63 3.92 -4.74
CA TYR A 517 1.30 4.28 -3.48
C TYR A 517 0.41 5.05 -2.51
N LEU A 518 0.75 4.97 -1.22
CA LEU A 518 0.16 5.83 -0.19
C LEU A 518 0.95 7.12 -0.04
N GLU A 519 0.26 8.26 -0.06
CA GLU A 519 0.81 9.57 0.27
C GLU A 519 0.27 10.02 1.64
N ILE A 520 1.17 10.07 2.63
CA ILE A 520 0.82 10.31 4.04
C ILE A 520 1.45 11.61 4.52
N THR A 521 0.63 12.59 4.90
CA THR A 521 1.09 13.81 5.58
C THR A 521 0.99 13.61 7.08
N TYR A 522 2.07 13.86 7.81
CA TYR A 522 2.15 13.66 9.25
C TYR A 522 3.04 14.70 9.96
N SER A 523 2.86 14.79 11.27
CA SER A 523 3.70 15.61 12.14
C SER A 523 4.15 14.81 13.36
N TRP A 524 5.38 15.05 13.81
CA TRP A 524 5.87 14.47 15.04
C TRP A 524 5.31 15.23 16.24
N GLY A 525 4.91 14.51 17.29
CA GLY A 525 4.50 15.14 18.54
C GLY A 525 5.59 16.12 19.03
N ARG A 526 5.21 17.36 19.36
CA ARG A 526 6.16 18.33 19.91
C ARG A 526 6.71 17.75 21.21
N ARG A 527 7.99 17.36 21.24
CA ARG A 527 8.71 17.22 22.51
C ARG A 527 8.63 18.60 23.18
N ARG A 528 7.83 18.73 24.24
CA ARG A 528 7.86 19.91 25.10
C ARG A 528 9.28 19.98 25.65
N ARG A 529 10.11 20.86 25.09
CA ARG A 529 11.40 21.20 25.67
C ARG A 529 11.07 21.92 26.98
N TRP A 530 10.99 21.18 28.09
CA TRP A 530 10.98 21.78 29.41
C TRP A 530 12.35 22.46 29.57
N THR A 531 12.42 23.74 29.27
CA THR A 531 13.47 24.60 29.81
C THR A 531 13.13 24.80 31.29
N PRO A 532 13.93 24.26 32.23
CA PRO A 532 13.75 24.61 33.63
C PRO A 532 13.99 26.11 33.73
N SER A 533 13.03 26.86 34.28
CA SER A 533 13.29 28.25 34.65
C SER A 533 14.37 28.21 35.74
N ILE A 534 15.60 28.59 35.40
CA ILE A 534 16.64 28.87 36.38
C ILE A 534 16.11 30.03 37.23
N ARG A 535 15.65 29.74 38.46
CA ARG A 535 15.45 30.79 39.46
C ARG A 535 16.83 31.34 39.77
N ARG A 536 17.05 32.62 39.49
CA ARG A 536 18.22 33.35 40.01
C ARG A 536 18.16 33.30 41.54
N PRO A 537 19.27 33.01 42.25
CA PRO A 537 19.31 33.11 43.71
C PRO A 537 18.99 34.55 44.12
N GLY A 538 18.07 34.70 45.08
CA GLY A 538 17.71 36.00 45.63
C GLY A 538 18.90 36.66 46.34
N THR A 539 19.02 37.96 46.16
CA THR A 539 19.90 38.85 46.91
C THR A 539 19.59 38.75 48.40
N PRO A 540 20.58 38.65 49.30
CA PRO A 540 20.31 38.59 50.74
C PRO A 540 19.85 39.96 51.24
N CYS A 541 18.73 39.99 51.96
CA CYS A 541 18.29 41.18 52.69
C CYS A 541 19.26 41.47 53.84
N ARG A 542 19.77 42.70 53.90
CA ARG A 542 20.33 43.29 55.12
C ARG A 542 19.21 43.90 55.94
N ALA A 543 19.06 43.44 57.18
CA ALA A 543 18.92 44.25 58.39
C ALA A 543 19.19 43.33 59.58
#